data_AF-A0A975R7D1-F1
#
_entry.id   AF-A0A975R7D1-F1
#
_cell.length_a   1.000
_cell.length_b   1.000
_cell.length_c   1.000
_cell.angle_alpha   90.00
_cell.angle_beta   90.00
_cell.angle_gamma   90.00
#
_symmetry.space_group_name_H-M   'P 1'
#
loop_
_entity.id
_entity.type
_entity.pdbx_description
1 polymer ?
#
loop_
_entity_poly.entity_id
_entity_poly.type
_entity_poly.pdbx_seq_one_letter_code
_entity_poly.pdbx_strand_id
1 'polypeptide(L)'
;MGGTLPRLGHDRRHVVVAGRVGTRYPTRTAQEAPCRTRATTNSRRPASRGTRSRSGSSRRCRTTSPTPPRRTRTASPRRRTRPRATQRTQRTQRTQGTQRTRRSELTAAPDVTTRRCAEVSAAAGEQLGGSASAWNACLLIEQDGPWGPKVLRDTRLPAAVRDHLDLEGLRVLLIRRHGRTGRDQGAQGVRVMASWSGPEMSWLERRTLADLDELLTVDLAGLVRGERPGWQPVEEPVVLVCTHGRRDVCCAERGRPVAAALATHDPEGTWECSHVGGHRFAPNVVLLPAGLAYGRVEAGEAVALREAYASGQLLTERLRGRVWQQPAAQAAEVAIRQRLGLTGVDDVDAAVREVAPGATTVTLEIRAGQSAGRWAVEVQQHTLEDEAGPVGVLSSCGDADTSRASSWQVGPLRQA
;
A
#
# COMPACT_ATOMS: atom_id res chain seq x y z
N MET A 1 -11.05 -0.91 -73.55
CA MET A 1 -11.70 -2.14 -73.05
C MET A 1 -11.12 -2.38 -71.68
N GLY A 2 -11.79 -2.00 -70.58
CA GLY A 2 -12.99 -2.66 -70.05
C GLY A 2 -12.47 -3.79 -69.15
N GLY A 3 -12.32 -3.59 -67.85
CA GLY A 3 -13.37 -3.71 -66.83
C GLY A 3 -12.93 -4.87 -65.91
N THR A 4 -13.35 -5.09 -64.67
CA THR A 4 -14.27 -4.48 -63.72
C THR A 4 -13.98 -5.23 -62.40
N LEU A 5 -14.10 -4.58 -61.24
CA LEU A 5 -14.23 -5.26 -59.93
C LEU A 5 -15.43 -6.25 -59.93
N PRO A 6 -15.51 -7.14 -58.92
CA PRO A 6 -16.48 -6.84 -57.87
C PRO A 6 -15.98 -7.05 -56.44
N ARG A 7 -16.45 -6.15 -55.58
CA ARG A 7 -16.64 -6.32 -54.14
C ARG A 7 -17.77 -7.33 -53.88
N LEU A 8 -17.68 -8.10 -52.78
CA LEU A 8 -18.75 -8.60 -51.90
C LEU A 8 -18.03 -9.17 -50.64
N GLY A 9 -18.35 -8.88 -49.38
CA GLY A 9 -19.49 -8.20 -48.77
C GLY A 9 -20.12 -9.10 -47.68
N HIS A 10 -20.00 -8.69 -46.41
CA HIS A 10 -20.78 -9.10 -45.22
C HIS A 10 -20.63 -10.57 -44.73
N ASP A 11 -20.67 -10.89 -43.43
CA ASP A 11 -21.45 -10.28 -42.36
C ASP A 11 -20.85 -10.61 -40.96
N ARG A 12 -20.50 -9.59 -40.17
CA ARG A 12 -20.15 -9.73 -38.75
C ARG A 12 -21.44 -9.57 -37.93
N ARG A 13 -21.96 -10.68 -37.43
CA ARG A 13 -22.98 -10.64 -36.37
C ARG A 13 -22.32 -10.35 -35.03
N HIS A 14 -22.32 -9.07 -34.66
CA HIS A 14 -22.17 -8.65 -33.27
C HIS A 14 -23.43 -9.03 -32.49
N VAL A 15 -23.32 -9.99 -31.60
CA VAL A 15 -24.33 -10.20 -30.55
C VAL A 15 -24.00 -9.23 -29.42
N VAL A 16 -24.77 -8.14 -29.38
CA VAL A 16 -24.82 -7.22 -28.24
C VAL A 16 -25.62 -7.92 -27.14
N VAL A 17 -24.93 -8.48 -26.15
CA VAL A 17 -25.58 -8.84 -24.87
C VAL A 17 -25.50 -7.60 -23.99
N ALA A 18 -26.61 -6.86 -23.93
CA ALA A 18 -26.80 -5.77 -22.99
C ALA A 18 -26.96 -6.35 -21.58
N GLY A 19 -25.88 -6.32 -20.80
CA GLY A 19 -25.89 -6.56 -19.35
C GLY A 19 -25.44 -5.30 -18.62
N ARG A 20 -26.38 -4.39 -18.37
CA ARG A 20 -26.17 -3.27 -17.44
C ARG A 20 -26.03 -3.83 -16.03
N VAL A 21 -24.84 -3.71 -15.44
CA VAL A 21 -24.67 -3.70 -13.98
C VAL A 21 -24.01 -2.38 -13.63
N GLY A 22 -24.84 -1.40 -13.26
CA GLY A 22 -24.34 -0.15 -12.72
C GLY A 22 -23.89 -0.37 -11.28
N THR A 23 -22.59 -0.32 -11.02
CA THR A 23 -22.04 -0.13 -9.68
C THR A 23 -22.28 1.31 -9.26
N ARG A 24 -23.45 1.57 -8.67
CA ARG A 24 -23.70 2.80 -7.91
C ARG A 24 -23.31 2.54 -6.46
N TYR A 25 -22.30 3.26 -5.97
CA TYR A 25 -22.10 3.42 -4.54
C TYR A 25 -23.35 4.09 -3.95
N PRO A 26 -24.02 3.50 -2.94
CA PRO A 26 -25.22 4.10 -2.36
C PRO A 26 -24.85 5.34 -1.55
N THR A 27 -25.25 6.50 -2.03
CA THR A 27 -25.28 7.73 -1.22
C THR A 27 -26.39 7.60 -0.19
N ARG A 28 -26.02 7.49 1.09
CA ARG A 28 -26.98 7.46 2.20
C ARG A 28 -27.48 8.89 2.47
N THR A 29 -28.69 9.19 2.02
CA THR A 29 -29.45 10.36 2.47
C THR A 29 -29.84 10.17 3.94
N ALA A 30 -29.37 11.07 4.81
CA ALA A 30 -29.84 11.17 6.17
C ALA A 30 -31.26 11.75 6.16
N GLN A 31 -32.25 10.93 6.47
CA GLN A 31 -33.58 11.39 6.87
C GLN A 31 -33.66 11.38 8.39
N GLU A 32 -33.74 12.59 8.95
CA GLU A 32 -34.13 12.84 10.32
C GLU A 32 -35.56 12.32 10.55
N ALA A 33 -35.76 11.54 11.62
CA ALA A 33 -37.08 11.18 12.13
C ALA A 33 -37.22 11.71 13.57
N PRO A 34 -38.35 12.35 13.91
CA PRO A 34 -38.47 13.12 15.13
C PRO A 34 -38.77 12.26 16.37
N CYS A 35 -38.17 12.69 17.47
CA CYS A 35 -38.44 12.27 18.84
C CYS A 35 -39.95 12.37 19.16
N ARG A 36 -40.56 11.25 19.60
CA ARG A 36 -41.84 11.26 20.30
C ARG A 36 -41.71 10.58 21.66
N THR A 37 -41.86 11.42 22.68
CA THR A 37 -42.11 11.10 24.07
C THR A 37 -43.44 10.35 24.23
N ARG A 38 -43.47 9.34 25.10
CA ARG A 38 -44.66 8.98 25.87
C ARG A 38 -44.26 8.32 27.19
N ALA A 39 -44.76 8.90 28.28
CA ALA A 39 -44.62 8.42 29.63
C ALA A 39 -45.97 7.86 30.14
N THR A 40 -45.86 6.92 31.10
CA THR A 40 -46.88 6.44 32.07
C THR A 40 -48.00 5.56 31.48
N THR A 41 -48.48 4.46 32.10
CA THR A 41 -48.75 4.17 33.52
C THR A 41 -48.74 2.67 33.88
N ASN A 42 -48.38 2.42 35.13
CA ASN A 42 -48.58 1.27 36.03
C ASN A 42 -49.82 0.36 35.83
N SER A 43 -49.65 -0.97 36.01
CA SER A 43 -50.54 -1.79 36.88
C SER A 43 -49.93 -3.14 37.32
N ARG A 44 -49.76 -3.21 38.65
CA ARG A 44 -49.77 -4.29 39.66
C ARG A 44 -49.86 -5.81 39.27
N ARG A 45 -48.89 -6.55 39.84
CA ARG A 45 -48.83 -7.93 40.44
C ARG A 45 -50.14 -8.51 41.04
N PRO A 46 -50.26 -9.82 41.41
CA PRO A 46 -49.27 -10.75 42.06
C PRO A 46 -49.23 -12.21 41.50
N ALA A 47 -48.16 -13.03 41.59
CA ALA A 47 -47.47 -13.75 42.69
C ALA A 47 -48.17 -15.01 43.29
N SER A 48 -47.60 -16.20 43.03
CA SER A 48 -47.56 -17.39 43.92
C SER A 48 -46.54 -18.42 43.36
N ARG A 49 -45.37 -18.64 44.01
CA ARG A 49 -45.06 -19.70 45.00
C ARG A 49 -45.27 -21.12 44.47
N GLY A 50 -44.20 -21.89 44.23
CA GLY A 50 -43.54 -22.82 45.18
C GLY A 50 -43.46 -24.19 44.47
N THR A 51 -42.55 -25.14 44.68
CA THR A 51 -41.60 -25.43 45.76
C THR A 51 -40.72 -26.60 45.28
N ARG A 52 -39.45 -26.65 45.73
CA ARG A 52 -38.62 -27.80 46.22
C ARG A 52 -38.88 -29.21 45.62
N SER A 53 -37.88 -30.05 45.33
CA SER A 53 -36.85 -30.56 46.27
C SER A 53 -35.87 -31.53 45.61
N ARG A 54 -34.61 -31.58 46.12
CA ARG A 54 -33.79 -32.75 46.56
C ARG A 54 -33.75 -34.00 45.64
N SER A 55 -32.67 -34.76 45.42
CA SER A 55 -31.42 -35.06 46.15
C SER A 55 -30.68 -36.20 45.40
N GLY A 56 -29.39 -36.39 45.68
CA GLY A 56 -28.63 -37.64 45.39
C GLY A 56 -27.28 -37.34 44.73
N SER A 57 -26.17 -37.15 45.44
CA SER A 57 -25.33 -38.11 46.17
C SER A 57 -24.72 -39.24 45.31
N SER A 58 -23.41 -39.17 45.09
CA SER A 58 -22.39 -40.15 45.52
C SER A 58 -21.31 -40.52 44.48
N ARG A 59 -20.11 -40.80 45.03
CA ARG A 59 -18.92 -41.48 44.46
C ARG A 59 -17.97 -40.59 43.65
N ARG A 60 -16.88 -40.04 44.24
CA ARG A 60 -15.59 -40.68 44.65
C ARG A 60 -15.05 -41.68 43.62
N CYS A 61 -13.91 -41.31 43.01
CA CYS A 61 -12.68 -42.11 43.01
C CYS A 61 -11.46 -41.20 42.81
N ARG A 62 -10.54 -41.26 43.78
CA ARG A 62 -9.16 -40.80 43.67
C ARG A 62 -8.37 -41.90 42.97
N THR A 63 -7.45 -41.55 42.09
CA THR A 63 -6.21 -42.34 41.91
C THR A 63 -5.04 -41.39 41.69
N THR A 64 -4.01 -41.69 42.47
CA THR A 64 -2.71 -41.05 42.63
C THR A 64 -1.74 -41.45 41.51
N SER A 65 -0.74 -40.59 41.28
CA SER A 65 0.44 -40.77 40.42
C SER A 65 1.24 -42.06 40.70
N PRO A 66 2.24 -42.39 39.86
CA PRO A 66 3.60 -41.92 40.19
C PRO A 66 4.53 -41.58 39.00
N THR A 67 5.33 -40.53 39.20
CA THR A 67 6.65 -40.31 38.56
C THR A 67 7.68 -41.27 39.16
N PRO A 68 8.72 -41.72 38.41
CA PRO A 68 10.11 -41.36 38.79
C PRO A 68 11.12 -41.45 37.59
N PRO A 69 12.45 -41.30 37.78
CA PRO A 69 13.18 -40.36 38.63
C PRO A 69 14.28 -39.56 37.88
N ARG A 70 14.71 -38.50 38.55
CA ARG A 70 15.91 -37.69 38.30
C ARG A 70 17.16 -38.43 38.81
N ARG A 71 18.27 -38.43 38.05
CA ARG A 71 19.61 -38.76 38.57
C ARG A 71 20.49 -37.50 38.63
N THR A 72 21.23 -37.39 39.72
CA THR A 72 22.16 -36.30 40.07
C THR A 72 23.55 -36.86 40.36
N ARG A 73 24.56 -35.97 40.23
CA ARG A 73 25.97 -36.02 40.72
C ARG A 73 26.92 -36.84 39.81
N THR A 74 28.15 -36.41 39.53
CA THR A 74 29.20 -35.87 40.42
C THR A 74 30.23 -34.97 39.69
N ALA A 75 30.97 -34.19 40.48
CA ALA A 75 31.98 -33.20 40.10
C ALA A 75 33.40 -33.76 39.84
N SER A 76 34.16 -33.03 38.99
CA SER A 76 35.60 -32.60 39.02
C SER A 76 36.68 -33.43 39.76
N PRO A 77 37.99 -33.42 39.37
CA PRO A 77 38.80 -32.18 39.40
C PRO A 77 40.05 -32.02 38.47
N ARG A 78 40.38 -30.73 38.22
CA ARG A 78 41.71 -30.03 38.25
C ARG A 78 43.00 -30.66 37.68
N ARG A 79 43.74 -29.86 36.88
CA ARG A 79 45.04 -29.17 37.24
C ARG A 79 45.58 -28.38 36.02
N ARG A 80 45.84 -27.05 36.18
CA ARG A 80 47.16 -26.34 36.32
C ARG A 80 47.93 -26.18 34.98
N THR A 81 48.63 -25.11 34.60
CA THR A 81 48.96 -23.76 35.14
C THR A 81 49.62 -22.93 34.00
N ARG A 82 49.53 -21.60 34.12
CA ARG A 82 50.23 -20.44 33.48
C ARG A 82 51.77 -20.58 33.29
N PRO A 83 52.55 -19.63 32.69
CA PRO A 83 52.30 -18.17 32.47
C PRO A 83 52.83 -17.44 31.20
N ARG A 84 52.36 -16.18 31.12
CA ARG A 84 52.83 -14.92 30.47
C ARG A 84 54.25 -14.83 29.89
N ALA A 85 54.36 -14.05 28.80
CA ALA A 85 55.46 -13.10 28.59
C ALA A 85 54.95 -11.79 27.95
N THR A 86 55.31 -10.68 28.60
CA THR A 86 55.22 -9.28 28.19
C THR A 86 56.34 -8.94 27.22
N GLN A 87 56.12 -8.02 26.27
CA GLN A 87 57.15 -7.05 25.89
C GLN A 87 56.57 -5.80 25.22
N ARG A 88 57.07 -4.66 25.69
CA ARG A 88 56.77 -3.27 25.35
C ARG A 88 58.09 -2.70 24.85
N THR A 89 58.15 -2.20 23.61
CA THR A 89 59.25 -1.37 23.09
C THR A 89 58.63 -0.41 22.05
N GLN A 90 58.45 0.85 22.42
CA GLN A 90 59.38 1.97 22.23
C GLN A 90 59.34 2.59 20.83
N ARG A 91 58.68 3.75 20.84
CA ARG A 91 58.67 4.89 19.92
C ARG A 91 60.08 5.29 19.43
N THR A 92 60.22 5.46 18.13
CA THR A 92 61.24 6.33 17.52
C THR A 92 60.55 7.36 16.64
N GLN A 93 60.84 8.63 16.95
CA GLN A 93 60.46 9.79 16.17
C GLN A 93 61.41 9.93 14.98
N ARG A 94 60.90 10.29 13.81
CA ARG A 94 61.70 10.96 12.79
C ARG A 94 60.89 12.00 12.03
N THR A 95 61.60 13.08 11.78
CA THR A 95 61.25 14.46 11.42
C THR A 95 60.74 14.67 9.99
N GLN A 96 59.75 15.56 9.90
CA GLN A 96 59.55 16.66 8.94
C GLN A 96 59.89 16.44 7.45
N GLY A 97 58.84 16.49 6.63
CA GLY A 97 58.88 16.86 5.22
C GLY A 97 57.67 17.72 4.90
N THR A 98 57.90 19.03 4.76
CA THR A 98 56.94 20.07 4.33
C THR A 98 56.40 19.80 2.93
N GLN A 99 55.09 19.59 2.80
CA GLN A 99 54.35 19.98 1.59
C GLN A 99 53.03 20.63 1.97
N ARG A 100 53.04 21.96 1.84
CA ARG A 100 51.91 22.85 1.99
C ARG A 100 51.10 22.79 0.69
N THR A 101 50.17 21.85 0.58
CA THR A 101 49.13 21.90 -0.46
C THR A 101 47.88 22.52 0.15
N ARG A 102 47.44 23.62 -0.49
CA ARG A 102 46.24 24.36 -0.10
C ARG A 102 45.05 23.41 -0.14
N ARG A 103 44.56 23.01 1.03
CA ARG A 103 43.26 22.37 1.16
C ARG A 103 42.24 23.48 0.90
N SER A 104 41.69 23.52 -0.30
CA SER A 104 40.50 24.31 -0.55
C SER A 104 39.44 23.88 0.45
N GLU A 105 38.82 24.86 1.08
CA GLU A 105 37.65 24.69 1.94
C GLU A 105 36.50 24.17 1.08
N LEU A 106 36.49 22.86 0.84
CA LEU A 106 35.28 22.13 0.52
C LEU A 106 34.46 22.13 1.80
N THR A 107 33.41 22.95 1.80
CA THR A 107 32.27 22.82 2.71
C THR A 107 31.95 21.34 2.88
N ALA A 108 31.95 20.88 4.13
CA ALA A 108 31.64 19.49 4.45
C ALA A 108 30.30 19.12 3.80
N ALA A 109 30.34 18.17 2.87
CA ALA A 109 29.13 17.55 2.34
C ALA A 109 28.32 17.04 3.54
N PRO A 110 27.03 17.41 3.68
CA PRO A 110 26.23 16.98 4.82
C PRO A 110 26.19 15.44 4.84
N ASP A 111 26.46 14.88 6.02
CA ASP A 111 26.55 13.44 6.27
C ASP A 111 25.30 12.72 5.71
N VAL A 112 25.52 11.94 4.64
CA VAL A 112 24.50 11.18 3.90
C VAL A 112 23.71 10.23 4.80
N THR A 113 24.22 9.90 5.99
CA THR A 113 23.52 9.04 6.97
C THR A 113 22.38 9.76 7.72
N THR A 114 22.27 11.09 7.61
CA THR A 114 21.25 11.89 8.33
C THR A 114 20.06 12.35 7.49
N ARG A 115 20.20 12.48 6.16
CA ARG A 115 19.13 13.03 5.31
C ARG A 115 18.06 11.98 5.00
N ARG A 116 16.79 12.38 5.11
CA ARG A 116 15.63 11.53 4.78
C ARG A 116 15.23 11.73 3.32
N CYS A 117 15.11 10.65 2.55
CA CYS A 117 14.79 10.73 1.12
C CYS A 117 13.47 11.48 0.85
N ALA A 118 12.49 11.33 1.74
CA ALA A 118 11.21 12.03 1.63
C ALA A 118 11.32 13.55 1.81
N GLU A 119 12.19 14.00 2.71
CA GLU A 119 12.44 15.44 2.94
C GLU A 119 13.21 16.04 1.77
N VAL A 120 14.22 15.33 1.27
CA VAL A 120 15.00 15.77 0.12
C VAL A 120 14.12 15.89 -1.12
N SER A 121 13.26 14.89 -1.39
CA SER A 121 12.29 14.92 -2.49
C SER A 121 11.29 16.08 -2.37
N ALA A 122 10.75 16.31 -1.16
CA ALA A 122 9.81 17.40 -0.91
C ALA A 122 10.47 18.78 -1.10
N ALA A 123 11.68 18.97 -0.55
CA ALA A 123 12.44 20.21 -0.70
C ALA A 123 12.86 20.48 -2.15
N ALA A 124 13.12 19.42 -2.92
CA ALA A 124 13.39 19.51 -4.35
C ALA A 124 12.16 19.88 -5.20
N GLY A 125 10.95 19.89 -4.63
CA GLY A 125 9.74 20.21 -5.37
C GLY A 125 9.26 19.11 -6.30
N GLU A 126 9.64 17.84 -6.07
CA GLU A 126 9.14 16.74 -6.90
C GLU A 126 7.62 16.65 -6.82
N GLN A 127 6.98 16.57 -7.98
CA GLN A 127 5.53 16.42 -8.10
C GLN A 127 5.08 15.01 -7.70
N LEU A 128 3.87 14.91 -7.13
CA LEU A 128 3.26 13.62 -6.80
C LEU A 128 2.64 12.94 -8.01
N GLY A 129 1.94 13.69 -8.87
CA GLY A 129 1.29 13.16 -10.07
C GLY A 129 2.28 12.45 -10.99
N GLY A 130 1.96 11.23 -11.39
CA GLY A 130 2.86 10.42 -12.22
C GLY A 130 3.87 9.59 -11.46
N SER A 131 3.83 9.57 -10.13
CA SER A 131 4.79 8.82 -9.33
C SER A 131 4.30 7.47 -8.83
N ALA A 132 3.03 7.11 -9.01
CA ALA A 132 2.49 5.85 -8.50
C ALA A 132 3.05 4.65 -9.27
N SER A 133 3.43 3.59 -8.55
CA SER A 133 3.88 2.35 -9.20
C SER A 133 2.74 1.69 -9.95
N ALA A 134 3.01 1.25 -11.18
CA ALA A 134 2.01 0.65 -12.04
C ALA A 134 1.77 -0.84 -11.71
N TRP A 135 0.51 -1.21 -11.49
CA TRP A 135 0.02 -2.59 -11.35
C TRP A 135 -1.52 -2.58 -11.36
N ASN A 136 -2.10 -3.71 -11.72
CA ASN A 136 -3.54 -3.89 -11.70
C ASN A 136 -3.93 -4.99 -10.70
N ALA A 137 -3.24 -6.12 -10.70
CA ALA A 137 -3.48 -7.23 -9.78
C ALA A 137 -2.65 -7.04 -8.53
N CYS A 138 -3.29 -7.19 -7.37
CA CYS A 138 -2.62 -7.20 -6.09
C CYS A 138 -3.10 -8.34 -5.20
N LEU A 139 -2.17 -9.10 -4.64
CA LEU A 139 -2.43 -10.07 -3.59
C LEU A 139 -1.86 -9.54 -2.27
N LEU A 140 -2.74 -9.37 -1.29
CA LEU A 140 -2.43 -8.97 0.07
C LEU A 140 -2.40 -10.22 0.96
N ILE A 141 -1.31 -10.41 1.70
CA ILE A 141 -1.14 -11.58 2.59
C ILE A 141 -0.93 -11.07 4.02
N GLU A 142 -1.85 -11.40 4.93
CA GLU A 142 -1.72 -11.06 6.34
C GLU A 142 -0.55 -11.83 6.94
N GLN A 143 0.49 -11.09 7.34
CA GLN A 143 1.70 -11.67 7.86
C GLN A 143 2.31 -10.75 8.92
N ASP A 144 2.10 -11.13 10.18
CA ASP A 144 2.60 -10.40 11.33
C ASP A 144 4.13 -10.37 11.41
N GLY A 145 4.65 -9.43 12.20
CA GLY A 145 6.08 -9.31 12.50
C GLY A 145 6.89 -8.47 11.50
N PRO A 146 8.23 -8.43 11.65
CA PRO A 146 9.10 -7.53 10.89
C PRO A 146 9.35 -8.05 9.48
N TRP A 147 8.76 -7.41 8.46
CA TRP A 147 9.03 -7.71 7.04
C TRP A 147 10.52 -7.66 6.67
N GLY A 148 10.96 -8.61 5.86
CA GLY A 148 12.26 -8.60 5.20
C GLY A 148 12.35 -7.47 4.17
N PRO A 149 13.55 -7.06 3.74
CA PRO A 149 13.74 -5.87 2.88
C PRO A 149 13.01 -5.96 1.52
N LYS A 150 12.71 -7.17 1.05
CA LYS A 150 11.87 -7.45 -0.13
C LYS A 150 10.86 -8.53 0.23
N VAL A 151 9.60 -8.35 -0.18
CA VAL A 151 8.48 -9.25 0.14
C VAL A 151 8.75 -10.67 -0.34
N LEU A 152 9.07 -10.86 -1.62
CA LEU A 152 9.36 -12.18 -2.21
C LEU A 152 10.71 -12.77 -1.75
N ARG A 153 11.42 -12.11 -0.83
CA ARG A 153 12.61 -12.65 -0.14
C ARG A 153 12.39 -12.80 1.36
N ASP A 154 11.18 -12.57 1.85
CA ASP A 154 10.85 -12.78 3.27
C ASP A 154 10.85 -14.28 3.56
N THR A 155 11.74 -14.71 4.43
CA THR A 155 11.93 -16.13 4.76
C THR A 155 10.74 -16.74 5.49
N ARG A 156 9.77 -15.93 5.94
CA ARG A 156 8.53 -16.40 6.57
C ARG A 156 7.47 -16.85 5.57
N LEU A 157 7.60 -16.48 4.30
CA LEU A 157 6.84 -17.12 3.23
C LEU A 157 7.56 -18.42 2.84
N PRO A 158 6.87 -19.58 2.73
CA PRO A 158 7.47 -20.82 2.23
C PRO A 158 8.10 -20.63 0.84
N ALA A 159 9.17 -21.36 0.53
CA ALA A 159 9.91 -21.18 -0.73
C ALA A 159 9.02 -21.41 -1.96
N ALA A 160 8.28 -22.51 -1.99
CA ALA A 160 7.35 -22.82 -3.08
C ALA A 160 6.29 -21.72 -3.25
N VAL A 161 5.79 -21.14 -2.16
CA VAL A 161 4.83 -20.03 -2.19
C VAL A 161 5.49 -18.79 -2.78
N ARG A 162 6.72 -18.44 -2.39
CA ARG A 162 7.43 -17.29 -2.99
C ARG A 162 7.64 -17.45 -4.48
N ASP A 163 8.02 -18.64 -4.92
CA ASP A 163 8.26 -18.93 -6.34
C ASP A 163 6.95 -18.85 -7.14
N HIS A 164 5.84 -19.35 -6.59
CA HIS A 164 4.50 -19.23 -7.20
C HIS A 164 4.02 -17.76 -7.28
N LEU A 165 4.34 -16.96 -6.27
CA LEU A 165 3.97 -15.55 -6.16
C LEU A 165 4.82 -14.62 -7.04
N ASP A 166 5.97 -15.08 -7.55
CA ASP A 166 6.86 -14.30 -8.44
C ASP A 166 6.34 -14.31 -9.88
N LEU A 167 5.13 -13.79 -10.05
CA LEU A 167 4.42 -13.73 -11.32
C LEU A 167 4.42 -12.28 -11.85
N GLU A 168 4.79 -12.12 -13.13
CA GLU A 168 4.72 -10.82 -13.79
C GLU A 168 3.29 -10.27 -13.80
N GLY A 169 3.15 -8.97 -13.51
CA GLY A 169 1.84 -8.30 -13.41
C GLY A 169 1.12 -8.48 -12.08
N LEU A 170 1.60 -9.37 -11.19
CA LEU A 170 1.05 -9.53 -9.85
C LEU A 170 1.83 -8.70 -8.82
N ARG A 171 1.14 -7.80 -8.13
CA ARG A 171 1.69 -7.07 -6.99
C ARG A 171 1.44 -7.83 -5.69
N VAL A 172 2.49 -8.32 -5.04
CA VAL A 172 2.36 -8.96 -3.71
C VAL A 172 2.69 -7.97 -2.61
N LEU A 173 1.80 -7.82 -1.63
CA LEU A 173 2.03 -7.03 -0.42
C LEU A 173 1.77 -7.87 0.83
N LEU A 174 2.69 -7.81 1.78
CA LEU A 174 2.42 -8.25 3.14
C LEU A 174 1.65 -7.17 3.86
N ILE A 175 0.63 -7.56 4.63
CA ILE A 175 -0.20 -6.64 5.42
C ILE A 175 -0.25 -7.09 6.87
N ARG A 176 -0.57 -6.16 7.76
CA ARG A 176 -0.90 -6.45 9.16
C ARG A 176 -1.82 -5.37 9.72
N ARG A 177 -2.55 -5.72 10.77
CA ARG A 177 -3.29 -4.73 11.57
C ARG A 177 -2.33 -3.80 12.32
N HIS A 178 -2.75 -2.56 12.52
CA HIS A 178 -1.96 -1.62 13.30
C HIS A 178 -1.93 -2.01 14.78
N GLY A 179 -0.78 -1.82 15.45
CA GLY A 179 -0.65 -2.03 16.88
C GLY A 179 -0.56 -3.49 17.31
N ARG A 180 -1.30 -3.85 18.37
CA ARG A 180 -1.32 -5.22 18.94
C ARG A 180 -2.57 -6.01 18.53
N THR A 181 -3.61 -5.30 18.09
CA THR A 181 -4.74 -5.83 17.34
C THR A 181 -4.19 -6.66 16.18
N GLY A 182 -4.35 -7.99 16.23
CA GLY A 182 -3.80 -8.92 15.22
C GLY A 182 -2.95 -10.06 15.78
N ARG A 183 -2.21 -9.82 16.87
CA ARG A 183 -1.26 -10.81 17.44
C ARG A 183 -1.91 -12.10 17.96
N ASP A 184 -3.22 -12.08 18.17
CA ASP A 184 -3.99 -13.23 18.67
C ASP A 184 -4.61 -14.08 17.52
N GLN A 185 -4.40 -13.71 16.25
CA GLN A 185 -5.02 -14.38 15.10
C GLN A 185 -4.33 -15.69 14.67
N GLY A 186 -3.21 -16.09 15.30
CA GLY A 186 -2.49 -17.33 14.94
C GLY A 186 -3.33 -18.63 15.05
N ALA A 187 -4.51 -18.57 15.68
CA ALA A 187 -5.46 -19.68 15.76
C ALA A 187 -6.54 -19.68 14.66
N GLN A 188 -6.64 -18.64 13.81
CA GLN A 188 -7.73 -18.48 12.84
C GLN A 188 -7.32 -18.60 11.36
N GLY A 189 -6.07 -18.97 11.08
CA GLY A 189 -5.54 -19.09 9.71
C GLY A 189 -4.93 -17.80 9.18
N VAL A 190 -4.64 -17.77 7.87
CA VAL A 190 -3.99 -16.65 7.18
C VAL A 190 -5.01 -15.93 6.31
N ARG A 191 -5.28 -14.65 6.62
CA ARG A 191 -6.12 -13.83 5.75
C ARG A 191 -5.37 -13.41 4.51
N VAL A 192 -6.02 -13.56 3.37
CA VAL A 192 -5.55 -13.05 2.09
C VAL A 192 -6.64 -12.22 1.43
N MET A 193 -6.23 -11.21 0.67
CA MET A 193 -7.14 -10.44 -0.16
C MET A 193 -6.57 -10.33 -1.57
N ALA A 194 -7.38 -10.61 -2.58
CA ALA A 194 -7.05 -10.40 -3.97
C ALA A 194 -7.78 -9.15 -4.46
N SER A 195 -7.09 -8.29 -5.19
CA SER A 195 -7.64 -7.09 -5.78
C SER A 195 -7.25 -6.97 -7.24
N TRP A 196 -8.18 -6.46 -8.03
CA TRP A 196 -7.92 -5.97 -9.38
C TRP A 196 -8.40 -4.54 -9.46
N SER A 197 -7.53 -3.64 -9.92
CA SER A 197 -7.86 -2.23 -10.18
C SER A 197 -7.74 -1.95 -11.67
N GLY A 198 -8.74 -1.32 -12.25
CA GLY A 198 -8.78 -0.99 -13.67
C GLY A 198 -9.86 0.05 -14.01
N PRO A 199 -9.86 0.56 -15.25
CA PRO A 199 -10.76 1.64 -15.69
C PRO A 199 -12.24 1.22 -15.74
N GLU A 200 -12.53 0.00 -16.20
CA GLU A 200 -13.92 -0.47 -16.37
C GLU A 200 -14.44 -1.24 -15.16
N MET A 201 -13.53 -1.88 -14.43
CA MET A 201 -13.85 -2.73 -13.31
C MET A 201 -12.75 -2.67 -12.27
N SER A 202 -13.18 -2.62 -11.01
CA SER A 202 -12.31 -2.79 -9.86
C SER A 202 -13.01 -3.67 -8.85
N TRP A 203 -12.28 -4.58 -8.21
CA TRP A 203 -12.84 -5.48 -7.21
C TRP A 203 -11.82 -5.85 -6.14
N LEU A 204 -12.33 -6.26 -5.00
CA LEU A 204 -11.57 -6.77 -3.87
C LEU A 204 -12.34 -7.96 -3.28
N GLU A 205 -11.65 -9.08 -3.12
CA GLU A 205 -12.19 -10.26 -2.47
C GLU A 205 -11.22 -10.76 -1.40
N ARG A 206 -11.76 -11.37 -0.35
CA ARG A 206 -11.00 -11.87 0.79
C ARG A 206 -11.29 -13.34 1.04
N ARG A 207 -10.27 -14.05 1.51
CA ARG A 207 -10.39 -15.43 2.00
C ARG A 207 -9.52 -15.60 3.24
N THR A 208 -9.88 -16.54 4.10
CA THR A 208 -9.00 -17.03 5.17
C THR A 208 -8.55 -18.43 4.78
N LEU A 209 -7.25 -18.63 4.70
CA LEU A 209 -6.59 -19.90 4.39
C LEU A 209 -6.22 -20.60 5.70
N ALA A 210 -6.17 -21.92 5.73
CA ALA A 210 -5.67 -22.66 6.88
C ALA A 210 -4.16 -22.42 7.06
N ASP A 211 -3.42 -22.39 5.95
CA ASP A 211 -2.00 -22.09 5.89
C ASP A 211 -1.62 -21.41 4.55
N LEU A 212 -0.35 -21.04 4.40
CA LEU A 212 0.14 -20.35 3.20
C LEU A 212 0.25 -21.27 1.98
N ASP A 213 0.33 -22.59 2.13
CA ASP A 213 0.52 -23.51 1.02
C ASP A 213 -0.75 -23.63 0.16
N GLU A 214 -1.92 -23.31 0.73
CA GLU A 214 -3.16 -23.15 -0.06
C GLU A 214 -3.02 -22.12 -1.21
N LEU A 215 -2.13 -21.13 -1.10
CA LEU A 215 -1.88 -20.17 -2.20
C LEU A 215 -1.37 -20.84 -3.48
N LEU A 216 -0.73 -22.01 -3.38
CA LEU A 216 -0.26 -22.78 -4.54
C LEU A 216 -1.40 -23.28 -5.42
N THR A 217 -2.62 -23.32 -4.88
CA THR A 217 -3.84 -23.76 -5.60
C THR A 217 -4.60 -22.60 -6.25
N VAL A 218 -4.22 -21.35 -5.95
CA VAL A 218 -4.90 -20.16 -6.46
C VAL A 218 -4.40 -19.87 -7.88
N ASP A 219 -5.33 -19.64 -8.82
CA ASP A 219 -5.01 -19.21 -10.18
C ASP A 219 -4.58 -17.72 -10.19
N LEU A 220 -3.31 -17.49 -9.89
CA LEU A 220 -2.71 -16.15 -9.90
C LEU A 220 -2.69 -15.53 -11.31
N ALA A 221 -2.59 -16.35 -12.36
CA ALA A 221 -2.64 -15.87 -13.73
C ALA A 221 -4.05 -15.34 -14.07
N GLY A 222 -5.10 -15.99 -13.56
CA GLY A 222 -6.46 -15.49 -13.59
C GLY A 222 -6.58 -14.12 -12.91
N LEU A 223 -5.98 -13.95 -11.71
CA LEU A 223 -5.96 -12.65 -11.03
C LEU A 223 -5.31 -11.56 -11.89
N VAL A 224 -4.18 -11.86 -12.56
CA VAL A 224 -3.48 -10.94 -13.47
C VAL A 224 -4.33 -10.59 -14.70
N ARG A 225 -5.23 -11.47 -15.13
CA ARG A 225 -6.22 -11.18 -16.19
C ARG A 225 -7.47 -10.45 -15.66
N GLY A 226 -7.55 -10.18 -14.36
CA GLY A 226 -8.70 -9.53 -13.71
C GLY A 226 -9.85 -10.49 -13.38
N GLU A 227 -9.63 -11.80 -13.47
CA GLU A 227 -10.60 -12.84 -13.10
C GLU A 227 -10.73 -12.93 -11.59
N ARG A 228 -11.97 -12.99 -11.10
CA ARG A 228 -12.25 -13.14 -9.67
C ARG A 228 -11.96 -14.58 -9.23
N PRO A 229 -11.26 -14.78 -8.11
CA PRO A 229 -11.02 -16.12 -7.57
C PRO A 229 -12.29 -16.75 -6.94
N GLY A 230 -13.39 -16.00 -6.82
CA GLY A 230 -14.65 -16.48 -6.24
C GLY A 230 -14.61 -16.51 -4.71
N TRP A 231 -13.85 -15.60 -4.11
CA TRP A 231 -13.75 -15.45 -2.67
C TRP A 231 -14.84 -14.51 -2.13
N GLN A 232 -14.85 -14.24 -0.83
CA GLN A 232 -15.85 -13.35 -0.24
C GLN A 232 -15.61 -11.90 -0.73
N PRO A 233 -16.61 -11.21 -1.32
CA PRO A 233 -16.47 -9.80 -1.70
C PRO A 233 -16.19 -8.91 -0.49
N VAL A 234 -15.39 -7.86 -0.72
CA VAL A 234 -15.15 -6.78 0.25
C VAL A 234 -15.75 -5.50 -0.32
N GLU A 235 -16.89 -5.11 0.21
CA GLU A 235 -17.65 -3.94 -0.25
C GLU A 235 -17.09 -2.62 0.29
N GLU A 236 -16.51 -2.67 1.50
CA GLU A 236 -15.94 -1.49 2.14
C GLU A 236 -14.52 -1.19 1.63
N PRO A 237 -14.14 0.09 1.51
CA PRO A 237 -12.79 0.49 1.16
C PRO A 237 -11.73 -0.14 2.08
N VAL A 238 -10.64 -0.62 1.47
CA VAL A 238 -9.43 -1.03 2.21
C VAL A 238 -8.36 0.02 2.04
N VAL A 239 -7.84 0.52 3.16
CA VAL A 239 -6.78 1.52 3.23
C VAL A 239 -5.46 0.85 3.58
N LEU A 240 -4.50 0.90 2.66
CA LEU A 240 -3.16 0.36 2.85
C LEU A 240 -2.18 1.50 3.16
N VAL A 241 -1.51 1.46 4.30
CA VAL A 241 -0.49 2.45 4.68
C VAL A 241 0.88 1.79 4.70
N CYS A 242 1.80 2.29 3.88
CA CYS A 242 3.13 1.69 3.79
C CYS A 242 3.98 2.03 5.02
N THR A 243 4.33 1.01 5.82
CA THR A 243 5.14 1.16 7.05
C THR A 243 6.45 0.35 7.01
N HIS A 244 6.92 0.02 5.80
CA HIS A 244 8.00 -0.94 5.58
C HIS A 244 9.41 -0.40 5.88
N GLY A 245 9.75 -0.25 7.16
CA GLY A 245 11.01 0.35 7.62
C GLY A 245 12.30 -0.34 7.18
N ARG A 246 12.27 -1.68 6.99
CA ARG A 246 13.44 -2.42 6.47
C ARG A 246 13.70 -2.17 4.98
N ARG A 247 12.70 -1.66 4.25
CA ARG A 247 12.87 -1.21 2.87
C ARG A 247 13.37 0.22 2.84
N ASP A 248 12.72 1.12 3.57
CA ASP A 248 13.15 2.51 3.71
C ASP A 248 12.63 3.10 5.03
N VAL A 249 13.49 3.84 5.73
CA VAL A 249 13.20 4.44 7.03
C VAL A 249 12.04 5.44 6.97
N CYS A 250 11.92 6.23 5.91
CA CYS A 250 10.83 7.19 5.73
C CYS A 250 9.46 6.50 5.72
N CYS A 251 9.35 5.29 5.17
CA CYS A 251 8.09 4.54 5.20
C CYS A 251 7.66 4.23 6.64
N ALA A 252 8.57 3.78 7.50
CA ALA A 252 8.23 3.49 8.89
C ALA A 252 7.99 4.75 9.71
N GLU A 253 8.89 5.73 9.65
CA GLU A 253 8.82 6.95 10.46
C GLU A 253 7.56 7.77 10.15
N ARG A 254 7.23 7.93 8.86
CA ARG A 254 6.12 8.78 8.42
C ARG A 254 4.81 8.01 8.26
N GLY A 255 4.87 6.72 7.90
CA GLY A 255 3.67 5.91 7.65
C GLY A 255 2.97 5.44 8.92
N ARG A 256 3.71 5.14 10.00
CA ARG A 256 3.09 4.64 11.25
C ARG A 256 2.12 5.62 11.90
N PRO A 257 2.40 6.94 11.99
CA PRO A 257 1.42 7.91 12.49
C PRO A 257 0.12 7.94 11.66
N VAL A 258 0.24 7.86 10.32
CA VAL A 258 -0.92 7.79 9.42
C VAL A 258 -1.74 6.52 9.66
N ALA A 259 -1.08 5.36 9.77
CA ALA A 259 -1.73 4.09 10.07
C ALA A 259 -2.42 4.11 11.45
N ALA A 260 -1.80 4.73 12.45
CA ALA A 260 -2.38 4.87 13.78
C ALA A 260 -3.65 5.72 13.79
N ALA A 261 -3.63 6.86 13.10
CA ALA A 261 -4.78 7.75 12.98
C ALA A 261 -5.95 7.04 12.28
N LEU A 262 -5.68 6.40 11.14
CA LEU A 262 -6.67 5.63 10.40
C LEU A 262 -7.21 4.43 11.18
N ALA A 263 -6.36 3.65 11.85
CA ALA A 263 -6.79 2.47 12.61
C ALA A 263 -7.60 2.83 13.86
N THR A 264 -7.43 4.05 14.41
CA THR A 264 -8.29 4.55 15.49
C THR A 264 -9.71 4.85 14.98
N HIS A 265 -9.84 5.31 13.74
CA HIS A 265 -11.12 5.65 13.11
C HIS A 265 -11.81 4.45 12.45
N ASP A 266 -11.06 3.65 11.70
CA ASP A 266 -11.53 2.49 10.93
C ASP A 266 -10.54 1.32 11.08
N PRO A 267 -10.58 0.59 12.21
CA PRO A 267 -9.64 -0.49 12.50
C PRO A 267 -9.76 -1.67 11.52
N GLU A 268 -10.96 -1.92 10.98
CA GLU A 268 -11.22 -3.07 10.10
C GLU A 268 -10.90 -2.78 8.62
N GLY A 269 -11.06 -1.53 8.16
CA GLY A 269 -10.66 -1.09 6.82
C GLY A 269 -9.17 -0.74 6.70
N THR A 270 -8.49 -0.47 7.82
CA THR A 270 -7.09 -0.01 7.81
C THR A 270 -6.08 -1.14 7.98
N TRP A 271 -5.05 -1.12 7.14
CA TRP A 271 -3.92 -2.04 7.17
C TRP A 271 -2.59 -1.30 7.05
N GLU A 272 -1.63 -1.71 7.87
CA GLU A 272 -0.24 -1.47 7.53
C GLU A 272 0.17 -2.43 6.40
N CYS A 273 0.95 -1.96 5.44
CA CYS A 273 1.44 -2.77 4.34
C CYS A 273 2.95 -2.63 4.10
N SER A 274 3.49 -3.66 3.49
CA SER A 274 4.83 -3.68 2.92
C SER A 274 4.95 -2.65 1.78
N HIS A 275 6.14 -2.52 1.21
CA HIS A 275 6.47 -1.37 0.37
C HIS A 275 5.63 -1.31 -0.92
N VAL A 276 4.84 -0.24 -1.05
CA VAL A 276 3.98 0.04 -2.22
C VAL A 276 4.71 0.76 -3.37
N GLY A 277 5.92 1.27 -3.12
CA GLY A 277 6.70 2.05 -4.09
C GLY A 277 6.67 3.55 -3.80
N GLY A 278 7.76 4.25 -4.13
CA GLY A 278 7.90 5.69 -3.93
C GLY A 278 8.13 6.10 -2.48
N HIS A 279 9.08 5.49 -1.77
CA HIS A 279 9.40 5.88 -0.38
C HIS A 279 9.86 7.33 -0.24
N ARG A 280 10.43 7.94 -1.29
CA ARG A 280 10.74 9.38 -1.30
C ARG A 280 9.49 10.26 -1.35
N PHE A 281 8.32 9.69 -1.61
CA PHE A 281 7.02 10.36 -1.50
C PHE A 281 6.28 9.96 -0.21
N ALA A 282 6.98 9.35 0.76
CA ALA A 282 6.37 8.89 2.00
C ALA A 282 5.76 10.05 2.83
N PRO A 283 4.70 9.75 3.61
CA PRO A 283 4.06 8.44 3.72
C PRO A 283 3.12 8.15 2.54
N ASN A 284 3.03 6.87 2.17
CA ASN A 284 2.25 6.41 1.05
C ASN A 284 1.01 5.66 1.52
N VAL A 285 -0.13 5.99 0.91
CA VAL A 285 -1.43 5.35 1.17
C VAL A 285 -1.99 4.85 -0.15
N VAL A 286 -2.58 3.66 -0.17
CA VAL A 286 -3.31 3.12 -1.32
C VAL A 286 -4.72 2.76 -0.89
N LEU A 287 -5.72 3.23 -1.65
CA LEU A 287 -7.12 2.88 -1.46
C LEU A 287 -7.53 1.81 -2.49
N LEU A 288 -8.08 0.70 -1.99
CA LEU A 288 -8.64 -0.39 -2.79
C LEU A 288 -10.17 -0.41 -2.65
N PRO A 289 -10.90 -0.85 -3.69
CA PRO A 289 -10.40 -1.45 -4.94
C PRO A 289 -10.04 -0.44 -6.05
N ALA A 290 -10.38 0.85 -5.93
CA ALA A 290 -10.16 1.83 -7.01
C ALA A 290 -8.68 2.03 -7.40
N GLY A 291 -7.74 1.61 -6.55
CA GLY A 291 -6.31 1.66 -6.85
C GLY A 291 -5.77 3.09 -6.84
N LEU A 292 -6.22 3.91 -5.88
CA LEU A 292 -5.79 5.31 -5.75
C LEU A 292 -4.54 5.37 -4.86
N ALA A 293 -3.42 5.84 -5.41
CA ALA A 293 -2.19 5.98 -4.68
C ALA A 293 -1.98 7.44 -4.25
N TYR A 294 -1.65 7.64 -2.97
CA TYR A 294 -1.37 8.93 -2.37
C TYR A 294 0.04 8.95 -1.78
N GLY A 295 0.64 10.14 -1.75
CA GLY A 295 1.95 10.39 -1.17
C GLY A 295 1.91 11.64 -0.30
N ARG A 296 2.90 11.77 0.59
CA ARG A 296 3.04 12.89 1.52
C ARG A 296 1.77 13.14 2.35
N VAL A 297 1.01 12.08 2.65
CA VAL A 297 -0.24 12.18 3.43
C VAL A 297 0.08 12.51 4.88
N GLU A 298 -0.50 13.57 5.43
CA GLU A 298 -0.27 13.88 6.84
C GLU A 298 -1.23 13.07 7.73
N ALA A 299 -0.82 12.75 8.96
CA ALA A 299 -1.66 11.98 9.88
C ALA A 299 -3.00 12.68 10.18
N GLY A 300 -3.01 14.01 10.21
CA GLY A 300 -4.23 14.81 10.38
C GLY A 300 -5.18 14.80 9.17
N GLU A 301 -4.67 14.47 7.97
CA GLU A 301 -5.47 14.40 6.73
C GLU A 301 -5.98 12.98 6.45
N ALA A 302 -5.41 11.97 7.11
CA ALA A 302 -5.61 10.57 6.75
C ALA A 302 -7.07 10.12 6.86
N VAL A 303 -7.78 10.54 7.91
CA VAL A 303 -9.21 10.24 8.08
C VAL A 303 -10.05 10.94 7.01
N ALA A 304 -9.77 12.22 6.73
CA ALA A 304 -10.46 12.96 5.67
C ALA A 304 -10.26 12.33 4.29
N LEU A 305 -9.07 11.78 4.02
CA LEU A 305 -8.78 11.03 2.80
C LEU A 305 -9.68 9.79 2.65
N ARG A 306 -9.85 9.02 3.73
CA ARG A 306 -10.75 7.85 3.75
C ARG A 306 -12.21 8.26 3.56
N GLU A 307 -12.67 9.29 4.25
CA GLU A 307 -14.06 9.76 4.17
C GLU A 307 -14.40 10.40 2.82
N ALA A 308 -13.44 11.12 2.21
CA ALA A 308 -13.58 11.61 0.84
C ALA A 308 -13.83 10.43 -0.10
N TYR A 309 -13.01 9.38 -0.03
CA TYR A 309 -13.22 8.21 -0.90
C TYR A 309 -14.54 7.48 -0.63
N ALA A 310 -14.93 7.31 0.63
CA ALA A 310 -16.22 6.72 0.99
C ALA A 310 -17.42 7.52 0.45
N SER A 311 -17.25 8.82 0.23
CA SER A 311 -18.25 9.71 -0.38
C SER A 311 -18.08 9.88 -1.90
N GLY A 312 -17.23 9.07 -2.55
CA GLY A 312 -16.98 9.10 -3.99
C GLY A 312 -16.12 10.29 -4.44
N GLN A 313 -15.34 10.87 -3.53
CA GLN A 313 -14.47 12.02 -3.75
C GLN A 313 -12.97 11.67 -3.57
N LEU A 314 -12.09 12.57 -4.00
CA LEU A 314 -10.64 12.46 -3.97
C LEU A 314 -10.01 13.70 -3.33
N LEU A 315 -8.95 13.51 -2.54
CA LEU A 315 -8.03 14.60 -2.18
C LEU A 315 -6.95 14.72 -3.26
N THR A 316 -7.14 15.67 -4.18
CA THR A 316 -6.30 15.77 -5.39
C THR A 316 -4.87 16.23 -5.10
N GLU A 317 -4.64 16.92 -3.98
CA GLU A 317 -3.38 17.53 -3.59
C GLU A 317 -2.33 16.49 -3.17
N ARG A 318 -2.79 15.35 -2.68
CA ARG A 318 -1.93 14.22 -2.24
C ARG A 318 -1.92 13.07 -3.24
N LEU A 319 -2.70 13.17 -4.32
CA LEU A 319 -2.87 12.10 -5.30
C LEU A 319 -1.60 11.94 -6.15
N ARG A 320 -1.07 10.71 -6.19
CA ARG A 320 0.04 10.32 -7.07
C ARG A 320 -0.45 9.82 -8.42
N GLY A 321 -1.65 9.24 -8.44
CA GLY A 321 -2.31 8.70 -9.62
C GLY A 321 -3.02 7.39 -9.32
N ARG A 322 -3.55 6.76 -10.37
CA ARG A 322 -4.12 5.42 -10.29
C ARG A 322 -3.05 4.37 -10.57
N VAL A 323 -3.05 3.31 -9.80
CA VAL A 323 -2.03 2.25 -9.89
C VAL A 323 -2.07 1.52 -11.23
N TRP A 324 -3.20 1.48 -11.94
CA TRP A 324 -3.28 0.86 -13.26
C TRP A 324 -2.86 1.77 -14.42
N GLN A 325 -2.55 3.05 -14.15
CA GLN A 325 -2.16 4.01 -15.18
C GLN A 325 -0.65 4.09 -15.35
N GLN A 326 -0.23 4.41 -16.57
CA GLN A 326 1.15 4.81 -16.86
C GLN A 326 1.46 6.20 -16.26
N PRO A 327 2.73 6.49 -15.91
CA PRO A 327 3.12 7.76 -15.28
C PRO A 327 2.60 9.02 -15.97
N ALA A 328 2.66 9.10 -17.31
CA ALA A 328 2.16 10.26 -18.04
C ALA A 328 0.64 10.46 -17.89
N ALA A 329 -0.14 9.36 -17.89
CA ALA A 329 -1.59 9.43 -17.71
C ALA A 329 -1.96 9.82 -16.27
N GLN A 330 -1.24 9.29 -15.27
CA GLN A 330 -1.37 9.71 -13.88
C GLN A 330 -1.10 11.22 -13.72
N ALA A 331 -0.01 11.72 -14.31
CA ALA A 331 0.34 13.14 -14.25
C ALA A 331 -0.71 14.03 -14.92
N ALA A 332 -1.20 13.64 -16.09
CA ALA A 332 -2.30 14.32 -16.78
C ALA A 332 -3.58 14.36 -15.94
N GLU A 333 -4.04 13.21 -15.43
CA GLU A 333 -5.26 13.13 -14.63
C GLU A 333 -5.16 14.02 -13.39
N VAL A 334 -4.07 13.92 -12.63
CA VAL A 334 -3.85 14.70 -11.40
C VAL A 334 -3.85 16.20 -11.71
N ALA A 335 -3.10 16.63 -12.73
CA ALA A 335 -3.00 18.05 -13.09
C ALA A 335 -4.34 18.63 -13.58
N ILE A 336 -5.10 17.87 -14.38
CA ILE A 336 -6.39 18.34 -14.90
C ILE A 336 -7.45 18.38 -13.80
N ARG A 337 -7.49 17.39 -12.91
CA ARG A 337 -8.36 17.41 -11.73
C ARG A 337 -8.12 18.67 -10.87
N GLN A 338 -6.86 18.98 -10.59
CA GLN A 338 -6.49 20.16 -9.80
C GLN A 338 -6.86 21.47 -10.51
N ARG A 339 -6.61 21.59 -11.82
CA ARG A 339 -6.93 22.80 -12.60
C ARG A 339 -8.43 23.07 -12.68
N LEU A 340 -9.24 22.03 -12.79
CA LEU A 340 -10.68 22.12 -12.98
C LEU A 340 -11.49 21.95 -11.69
N GLY A 341 -10.83 21.65 -10.56
CA GLY A 341 -11.49 21.37 -9.29
C GLY A 341 -12.34 20.08 -9.31
N LEU A 342 -11.94 19.08 -10.10
CA LEU A 342 -12.68 17.81 -10.24
C LEU A 342 -12.27 16.80 -9.18
N THR A 343 -13.12 16.64 -8.18
CA THR A 343 -12.87 15.81 -7.00
C THR A 343 -13.57 14.45 -7.04
N GLY A 344 -14.55 14.22 -7.91
CA GLY A 344 -15.25 12.94 -7.99
C GLY A 344 -14.36 11.81 -8.50
N VAL A 345 -14.44 10.62 -7.90
CA VAL A 345 -13.63 9.46 -8.29
C VAL A 345 -13.77 9.17 -9.78
N ASP A 346 -14.97 9.28 -10.34
CA ASP A 346 -15.28 8.95 -11.74
C ASP A 346 -15.28 10.16 -12.68
N ASP A 347 -14.89 11.36 -12.20
CA ASP A 347 -14.97 12.60 -12.99
C ASP A 347 -14.02 12.62 -14.20
N VAL A 348 -12.90 11.89 -14.14
CA VAL A 348 -11.84 11.89 -15.14
C VAL A 348 -11.31 10.48 -15.32
N ASP A 349 -11.36 10.00 -16.55
CA ASP A 349 -10.63 8.80 -17.01
C ASP A 349 -9.49 9.24 -17.94
N ALA A 350 -8.26 8.77 -17.70
CA ALA A 350 -7.10 9.10 -18.51
C ALA A 350 -6.47 7.85 -19.17
N ALA A 351 -6.14 7.96 -20.45
CA ALA A 351 -5.48 6.91 -21.22
C ALA A 351 -4.39 7.50 -22.14
N VAL A 352 -3.22 6.87 -22.19
CA VAL A 352 -2.15 7.25 -23.13
C VAL A 352 -2.56 6.87 -24.55
N ARG A 353 -2.41 7.80 -25.51
CA ARG A 353 -2.70 7.54 -26.93
C ARG A 353 -1.43 7.37 -27.75
N GLU A 354 -0.45 8.24 -27.53
CA GLU A 354 0.77 8.29 -28.33
C GLU A 354 1.95 8.69 -27.45
N VAL A 355 3.08 8.00 -27.67
CA VAL A 355 4.34 8.29 -27.00
C VAL A 355 5.34 8.71 -28.08
N ALA A 356 5.73 9.98 -28.06
CA ALA A 356 6.79 10.52 -28.90
C ALA A 356 8.05 10.80 -28.05
N PRO A 357 9.25 10.91 -28.67
CA PRO A 357 10.45 11.30 -27.95
C PRO A 357 10.28 12.66 -27.27
N GLY A 358 10.28 12.69 -25.94
CA GLY A 358 10.17 13.92 -25.14
C GLY A 358 8.75 14.45 -24.91
N ALA A 359 7.71 13.86 -25.53
CA ALA A 359 6.32 14.26 -25.32
C ALA A 359 5.35 13.07 -25.46
N THR A 360 4.42 12.95 -24.53
CA THR A 360 3.37 11.93 -24.55
C THR A 360 2.01 12.61 -24.69
N THR A 361 1.21 12.20 -25.66
CA THR A 361 -0.17 12.68 -25.80
C THR A 361 -1.09 11.76 -25.00
N VAL A 362 -1.76 12.32 -24.00
CA VAL A 362 -2.74 11.64 -23.15
C VAL A 362 -4.14 12.10 -23.55
N THR A 363 -5.03 11.13 -23.78
CA THR A 363 -6.46 11.39 -23.95
C THR A 363 -7.15 11.28 -22.60
N LEU A 364 -8.04 12.24 -22.32
CA LEU A 364 -8.83 12.33 -21.12
C LEU A 364 -10.31 12.30 -21.51
N GLU A 365 -11.09 11.49 -20.82
CA GLU A 365 -12.55 11.58 -20.82
C GLU A 365 -12.96 12.27 -19.52
N ILE A 366 -13.45 13.50 -19.62
CA ILE A 366 -13.97 14.25 -18.48
C ILE A 366 -15.49 14.09 -18.47
N ARG A 367 -16.04 13.59 -17.34
CA ARG A 367 -17.47 13.29 -17.20
C ARG A 367 -18.24 14.34 -16.41
N ALA A 368 -17.55 15.29 -15.79
CA ALA A 368 -18.13 16.27 -14.88
C ALA A 368 -17.71 17.71 -15.21
N GLY A 369 -18.54 18.66 -14.79
CA GLY A 369 -18.29 20.10 -14.95
C GLY A 369 -18.49 20.62 -16.38
N GLN A 370 -18.12 21.88 -16.60
CA GLN A 370 -18.28 22.56 -17.90
C GLN A 370 -17.35 22.04 -18.99
N SER A 371 -16.28 21.33 -18.59
CA SER A 371 -15.31 20.72 -19.50
C SER A 371 -15.64 19.25 -19.78
N ALA A 372 -16.88 18.80 -19.56
CA ALA A 372 -17.28 17.43 -19.89
C ALA A 372 -17.08 17.16 -21.39
N GLY A 373 -16.47 16.02 -21.71
CA GLY A 373 -16.12 15.62 -23.07
C GLY A 373 -14.74 14.99 -23.16
N ARG A 374 -14.33 14.72 -24.40
CA ARG A 374 -13.04 14.09 -24.71
C ARG A 374 -11.99 15.13 -25.05
N TRP A 375 -10.85 15.04 -24.40
CA TRP A 375 -9.75 15.99 -24.51
C TRP A 375 -8.42 15.28 -24.72
N ALA A 376 -7.47 15.99 -25.29
CA ALA A 376 -6.08 15.60 -25.42
C ALA A 376 -5.20 16.63 -24.70
N VAL A 377 -4.18 16.15 -24.01
CA VAL A 377 -3.13 16.96 -23.39
C VAL A 377 -1.77 16.38 -23.75
N GLU A 378 -0.83 17.26 -24.03
CA GLU A 378 0.58 16.90 -24.16
C GLU A 378 1.21 16.89 -22.77
N VAL A 379 1.99 15.86 -22.50
CA VAL A 379 2.63 15.63 -21.20
C VAL A 379 4.12 15.39 -21.44
N GLN A 380 4.96 16.16 -20.76
CA GLN A 380 6.42 16.10 -20.91
C GLN A 380 7.06 15.93 -19.54
N GLN A 381 7.93 14.93 -19.40
CA GLN A 381 8.74 14.78 -18.19
C GLN A 381 9.99 15.63 -18.33
N HIS A 382 10.31 16.41 -17.30
CA HIS A 382 11.56 17.16 -17.23
C HIS A 382 12.29 16.87 -15.92
N THR A 383 13.61 17.04 -15.96
CA THR A 383 14.42 17.08 -14.75
C THR A 383 14.26 18.44 -14.10
N LEU A 384 14.15 18.49 -12.77
CA LEU A 384 14.15 19.77 -12.06
C LEU A 384 15.57 20.32 -12.00
N GLU A 385 15.70 21.62 -12.22
CA GLU A 385 16.97 22.34 -12.23
C GLU A 385 16.91 23.51 -11.25
N ASP A 386 18.02 23.81 -10.60
CA ASP A 386 18.26 25.01 -9.80
C ASP A 386 19.46 25.80 -10.37
N GLU A 387 19.88 26.88 -9.69
CA GLU A 387 21.02 27.71 -10.10
C GLU A 387 22.33 26.92 -10.26
N ALA A 388 22.46 25.75 -9.64
CA ALA A 388 23.62 24.87 -9.72
C ALA A 388 23.45 23.71 -10.73
N GLY A 389 22.30 23.62 -11.41
CA GLY A 389 21.98 22.61 -12.42
C GLY A 389 20.95 21.59 -11.94
N PRO A 390 20.97 20.34 -12.44
CA PRO A 390 19.98 19.31 -12.10
C PRO A 390 19.91 19.03 -10.60
N VAL A 391 18.71 19.14 -10.03
CA VAL A 391 18.46 18.91 -8.61
C VAL A 391 18.60 17.41 -8.29
N GLY A 392 19.53 17.09 -7.39
CA GLY A 392 19.75 15.73 -6.91
C GLY A 392 18.79 15.34 -5.78
N VAL A 393 18.25 14.12 -5.84
CA VAL A 393 17.43 13.51 -4.78
C VAL A 393 17.93 12.12 -4.44
N LEU A 394 17.75 11.70 -3.19
CA LEU A 394 18.14 10.37 -2.74
C LEU A 394 17.25 9.31 -3.39
N SER A 395 17.86 8.24 -3.91
CA SER A 395 17.12 7.08 -4.40
C SER A 395 16.41 6.35 -3.27
N SER A 396 17.02 6.27 -2.08
CA SER A 396 16.50 5.68 -0.83
C SER A 396 17.22 6.30 0.37
N CYS A 397 16.65 6.19 1.56
CA CYS A 397 17.37 6.56 2.79
C CYS A 397 18.61 5.68 2.97
N GLY A 398 19.76 6.32 3.21
CA GLY A 398 21.03 5.64 3.41
C GLY A 398 21.74 5.21 2.12
N ASP A 399 21.15 5.44 0.95
CA ASP A 399 21.86 5.29 -0.32
C ASP A 399 22.85 6.44 -0.49
N ALA A 400 24.07 6.12 -0.93
CA ALA A 400 25.03 7.12 -1.41
C ALA A 400 24.65 7.66 -2.79
N ASP A 401 23.84 6.90 -3.53
CA ASP A 401 23.44 7.23 -4.89
C ASP A 401 22.35 8.31 -4.90
N THR A 402 22.58 9.34 -5.70
CA THR A 402 21.59 10.37 -6.00
C THR A 402 20.99 10.12 -7.38
N SER A 403 19.66 10.18 -7.45
CA SER A 403 18.91 10.29 -8.70
C SER A 403 18.58 11.75 -9.00
N ARG A 404 18.11 12.03 -10.21
CA ARG A 404 17.63 13.38 -10.57
C ARG A 404 16.17 13.52 -10.18
N ALA A 405 15.83 14.65 -9.58
CA ALA A 405 14.45 15.03 -9.33
C ALA A 405 13.73 15.21 -10.67
N SER A 406 12.54 14.63 -10.80
CA SER A 406 11.75 14.72 -12.04
C SER A 406 10.38 15.29 -11.77
N SER A 407 9.85 16.00 -12.76
CA SER A 407 8.54 16.64 -12.72
C SER A 407 7.85 16.51 -14.07
N TRP A 408 6.54 16.72 -14.10
CA TRP A 408 5.73 16.66 -15.31
C TRP A 408 5.19 18.04 -15.66
N GLN A 409 5.32 18.40 -16.94
CA GLN A 409 4.63 19.54 -17.52
C GLN A 409 3.44 19.02 -18.32
N VAL A 410 2.25 19.46 -17.94
CA VAL A 410 0.99 19.11 -18.62
C VAL A 410 0.51 20.32 -19.40
N GLY A 411 0.33 20.17 -20.71
CA GLY A 411 -0.15 21.22 -21.61
C GLY A 411 -1.62 21.62 -21.36
N PRO A 412 -2.14 22.56 -22.15
CA PRO A 412 -3.56 22.93 -22.11
C PRO A 412 -4.44 21.79 -22.66
N LEU A 413 -5.71 21.77 -22.24
CA LEU A 413 -6.73 20.89 -22.81
C LEU A 413 -7.00 21.29 -24.26
N ARG A 414 -6.88 20.33 -25.18
CA ARG A 414 -7.27 20.45 -26.59
C ARG A 414 -8.40 19.48 -26.87
N GLN A 415 -9.41 19.88 -27.64
CA GLN A 415 -10.50 18.99 -28.00
C GLN A 415 -9.94 17.82 -28.86
N ALA A 416 -10.26 16.58 -28.50
CA ALA A 416 -9.64 15.36 -29.06
C ALA A 416 -10.32 14.80 -30.30
#